data_AF-A0A178MA36-F1
#
_entry.id   AF-A0A178MA36-F1
#
_cell.length_a   1.000
_cell.length_b   1.000
_cell.length_c   1.000
_cell.angle_alpha   90.00
_cell.angle_beta   90.00
_cell.angle_gamma   90.00
#
_symmetry.space_group_name_H-M   'P 1'
#
loop_
_entity.id
_entity.type
_entity.pdbx_description
1 polymer ?
#
loop_
_entity_poly.entity_id
_entity_poly.type
_entity_poly.pdbx_seq_one_letter_code
_entity_poly.pdbx_strand_id
1 'polypeptide(L)'
;MTRKWGKRPVTKHPAVTILASQPNGILYIGVASDLAKRSGDHKTGAIDGFTKRYGIHTLVWFEIDETMPLTIEREKQMKKWRRAWKISLIEQTNPCWDDLYAAILR
;
A
#
# COMPACT_ATOMS: atom_id res chain seq x y z
N MET A 1 -38.30 -5.17 -1.05
CA MET A 1 -36.96 -5.27 -1.68
C MET A 1 -36.00 -4.32 -0.98
N THR A 2 -35.42 -4.72 0.14
CA THR A 2 -34.45 -3.90 0.90
C THR A 2 -33.05 -4.25 0.43
N ARG A 3 -32.39 -3.32 -0.30
CA ARG A 3 -30.98 -3.47 -0.70
C ARG A 3 -30.12 -3.43 0.56
N LYS A 4 -29.62 -4.58 0.99
CA LYS A 4 -28.55 -4.69 2.01
C LYS A 4 -27.27 -4.13 1.38
N TRP A 5 -26.99 -2.86 1.59
CA TRP A 5 -25.64 -2.34 1.43
C TRP A 5 -24.80 -2.94 2.57
N GLY A 6 -24.20 -4.10 2.31
CA GLY A 6 -23.17 -4.64 3.19
C GLY A 6 -22.04 -3.63 3.28
N LYS A 7 -21.71 -3.19 4.49
CA LYS A 7 -20.53 -2.35 4.74
C LYS A 7 -19.33 -3.04 4.09
N ARG A 8 -18.71 -2.42 3.08
CA ARG A 8 -17.48 -2.98 2.52
C ARG A 8 -16.46 -3.05 3.66
N PRO A 9 -15.70 -4.15 3.80
CA PRO A 9 -14.57 -4.19 4.71
C PRO A 9 -13.66 -2.99 4.41
N VAL A 10 -13.03 -2.40 5.44
CA VAL A 10 -12.05 -1.30 5.28
C VAL A 10 -10.97 -1.66 4.25
N THR A 11 -10.67 -2.96 4.12
CA THR A 11 -9.70 -3.50 3.17
C THR A 11 -10.14 -3.40 1.70
N LYS A 12 -11.44 -3.24 1.40
CA LYS A 12 -12.01 -3.15 0.04
C LYS A 12 -12.26 -1.72 -0.41
N HIS A 13 -11.38 -0.81 0.00
CA HIS A 13 -11.33 0.55 -0.48
C HIS A 13 -10.09 0.74 -1.38
N PRO A 14 -10.19 1.57 -2.43
CA PRO A 14 -9.03 2.01 -3.19
C PRO A 14 -7.98 2.62 -2.26
N ALA A 15 -6.72 2.21 -2.40
CA ALA A 15 -5.63 2.73 -1.59
C ALA A 15 -4.33 2.84 -2.38
N VAL A 16 -3.56 3.89 -2.10
CA VAL A 16 -2.16 3.99 -2.50
C VAL A 16 -1.32 3.36 -1.41
N THR A 17 -0.27 2.65 -1.81
CA THR A 17 0.61 1.91 -0.91
C THR A 17 2.06 2.25 -1.19
N ILE A 18 2.88 2.22 -0.13
CA ILE A 18 4.33 2.13 -0.26
C ILE A 18 4.77 0.82 0.38
N LEU A 19 5.42 -0.02 -0.43
CA LEU A 19 6.13 -1.21 0.03
C LEU A 19 7.63 -0.92 0.05
N ALA A 20 8.34 -1.54 0.99
CA ALA A 20 9.79 -1.45 1.11
C ALA A 20 10.44 -2.83 1.18
N SER A 21 11.68 -2.94 0.70
CA SER A 21 12.49 -4.14 0.93
C SER A 21 13.09 -4.16 2.35
N GLN A 22 13.46 -2.99 2.87
CA GLN A 22 13.98 -2.75 4.22
C GLN A 22 13.91 -1.24 4.51
N PRO A 23 14.13 -0.78 5.76
CA PRO A 23 14.22 0.65 6.06
C PRO A 23 15.23 1.34 5.16
N ASN A 24 14.84 2.45 4.54
CA ASN A 24 15.64 3.19 3.55
C ASN A 24 16.07 2.39 2.30
N GLY A 25 15.50 1.20 2.07
CA GLY A 25 15.74 0.33 0.91
C GLY A 25 14.94 0.68 -0.33
N ILE A 26 14.74 -0.28 -1.23
CA ILE A 26 13.97 -0.04 -2.46
C ILE A 26 12.51 0.21 -2.08
N LEU A 27 11.91 1.26 -2.66
CA LEU A 27 10.51 1.58 -2.46
C LEU A 27 9.72 1.24 -3.72
N TYR A 28 8.58 0.60 -3.53
CA TYR A 28 7.59 0.38 -4.57
C TYR A 28 6.31 1.13 -4.20
N ILE A 29 5.76 1.87 -5.16
CA ILE A 29 4.48 2.57 -5.01
C ILE A 29 3.48 1.90 -5.95
N GLY A 30 2.34 1.52 -5.41
CA GLY A 30 1.26 0.91 -6.18
C GLY A 30 -0.11 1.21 -5.59
N VAL A 31 -1.14 0.83 -6.33
CA VAL A 31 -2.54 0.93 -5.91
C VAL A 31 -3.14 -0.44 -5.61
N ALA A 32 -4.14 -0.48 -4.74
CA ALA A 32 -4.91 -1.68 -4.44
C ALA A 32 -6.40 -1.35 -4.34
N SER A 33 -7.26 -2.20 -4.91
CA SER A 33 -8.72 -2.19 -4.64
C SER A 33 -9.10 -3.06 -3.44
N ASP A 34 -8.22 -4.01 -3.10
CA ASP A 34 -8.25 -4.84 -1.90
C ASP A 34 -6.86 -4.81 -1.28
N LEU A 35 -6.67 -3.95 -0.28
CA LEU A 35 -5.36 -3.68 0.32
C LEU A 35 -4.80 -4.92 1.03
N ALA A 36 -5.65 -5.66 1.76
CA ALA A 36 -5.23 -6.86 2.46
C ALA A 36 -4.82 -7.95 1.48
N LYS A 37 -5.63 -8.20 0.45
CA LYS A 37 -5.26 -9.19 -0.57
C LYS A 37 -3.94 -8.81 -1.26
N ARG A 38 -3.81 -7.55 -1.70
CA ARG A 38 -2.62 -7.09 -2.46
C ARG A 38 -1.35 -7.15 -1.63
N SER A 39 -1.40 -6.73 -0.36
CA SER A 39 -0.26 -6.81 0.55
C SER A 39 0.09 -8.25 0.88
N GLY A 40 -0.90 -9.13 1.04
CA GLY A 40 -0.70 -10.57 1.19
C GLY A 40 0.03 -11.18 -0.01
N ASP A 41 -0.43 -10.89 -1.23
CA ASP A 41 0.16 -11.39 -2.48
C ASP A 41 1.66 -11.00 -2.60
N HIS A 42 2.03 -9.77 -2.22
CA HIS A 42 3.43 -9.32 -2.21
C HIS A 42 4.23 -9.99 -1.10
N LYS A 43 3.67 -10.09 0.11
CA LYS A 43 4.34 -10.69 1.26
C LYS A 43 4.69 -12.16 1.04
N THR A 44 3.83 -12.90 0.36
CA THR A 44 4.06 -14.31 0.03
C THR A 44 4.81 -14.51 -1.29
N GLY A 45 5.13 -13.44 -2.03
CA GLY A 45 5.72 -13.55 -3.37
C GLY A 45 4.83 -14.33 -4.36
N ALA A 46 3.51 -14.23 -4.20
CA ALA A 46 2.53 -14.96 -5.01
C ALA A 46 2.50 -14.49 -6.47
N ILE A 47 2.93 -13.25 -6.71
CA ILE A 47 2.97 -12.65 -8.04
C ILE A 47 4.43 -12.46 -8.44
N ASP A 48 4.81 -13.06 -9.57
CA ASP A 48 6.13 -12.85 -10.16
C ASP A 48 6.28 -11.41 -10.66
N GLY A 49 7.47 -10.84 -10.50
CA GLY A 49 7.77 -9.49 -10.96
C GLY A 49 8.82 -8.77 -10.14
N PHE A 50 8.84 -7.45 -10.27
CA PHE A 50 9.83 -6.57 -9.63
C PHE A 50 9.84 -6.71 -8.11
N THR A 51 8.67 -6.69 -7.48
CA THR A 51 8.56 -6.74 -6.01
C THR A 51 9.11 -8.05 -5.45
N LYS A 52 8.76 -9.18 -6.05
CA LYS A 52 9.32 -10.50 -5.70
C LYS A 52 10.83 -10.57 -5.95
N ARG A 53 11.31 -10.12 -7.11
CA ARG A 53 12.74 -10.15 -7.48
C ARG A 53 13.62 -9.40 -6.49
N TYR A 54 13.14 -8.28 -5.97
CA TYR A 54 13.91 -7.40 -5.07
C TYR A 54 13.49 -7.51 -3.61
N GLY A 55 12.68 -8.51 -3.23
CA GLY A 55 12.25 -8.75 -1.85
C GLY A 55 11.45 -7.59 -1.24
N ILE A 56 10.65 -6.88 -2.05
CA ILE A 56 9.88 -5.71 -1.62
C ILE A 56 8.53 -6.18 -1.07
N HIS A 57 8.53 -6.60 0.20
CA HIS A 57 7.41 -7.33 0.81
C HIS A 57 6.75 -6.60 1.98
N THR A 58 7.38 -5.56 2.53
CA THR A 58 6.93 -4.90 3.77
C THR A 58 6.01 -3.73 3.45
N LEU A 59 4.76 -3.74 3.95
CA LEU A 59 3.85 -2.60 3.84
C LEU A 59 4.21 -1.56 4.88
N VAL A 60 4.78 -0.44 4.45
CA VAL A 60 5.30 0.59 5.38
C VAL A 60 4.44 1.85 5.42
N TRP A 61 3.57 2.04 4.44
CA TRP A 61 2.62 3.16 4.41
C TRP A 61 1.45 2.86 3.46
N PHE A 62 0.27 3.41 3.76
CA PHE A 62 -0.87 3.43 2.84
C PHE A 62 -1.78 4.65 3.09
N GLU A 63 -2.55 5.04 2.09
CA GLU A 63 -3.60 6.07 2.15
C GLU A 63 -4.83 5.52 1.42
N ILE A 64 -5.98 5.57 2.09
CA ILE A 64 -7.26 5.10 1.55
C ILE A 64 -7.98 6.28 0.90
N ASP A 65 -8.49 6.07 -0.31
CA ASP A 65 -9.30 7.05 -1.04
C ASP A 65 -10.75 6.58 -1.22
N GLU A 66 -11.60 7.52 -1.61
CA GLU A 66 -13.00 7.26 -1.95
C GLU A 66 -13.16 6.50 -3.27
N THR A 67 -12.28 6.75 -4.25
CA THR A 67 -12.41 6.22 -5.61
C THR A 67 -11.08 5.83 -6.24
N MET A 68 -11.10 4.80 -7.09
CA MET A 68 -9.91 4.32 -7.79
C MET A 68 -9.25 5.39 -8.69
N PRO A 69 -10.00 6.26 -9.41
CA PRO A 69 -9.37 7.36 -10.16
C PRO A 69 -8.55 8.30 -9.28
N LEU A 70 -9.03 8.67 -8.09
CA LEU A 70 -8.27 9.50 -7.15
C LEU A 70 -6.99 8.79 -6.69
N THR A 71 -7.09 7.50 -6.35
CA THR A 71 -5.94 6.67 -5.98
C THR A 71 -4.89 6.58 -7.08
N ILE A 72 -5.31 6.39 -8.33
CA ILE A 72 -4.38 6.34 -9.48
C ILE A 72 -3.70 7.69 -9.69
N GLU A 73 -4.43 8.80 -9.55
CA GLU A 73 -3.85 10.13 -9.68
C GLU A 73 -2.84 10.41 -8.57
N ARG A 74 -3.19 10.07 -7.32
CA ARG A 74 -2.31 10.15 -6.16
C ARG A 74 -1.05 9.31 -6.34
N GLU A 75 -1.18 8.08 -6.81
CA GLU A 75 -0.05 7.19 -7.12
C GLU A 75 0.90 7.82 -8.16
N LYS A 76 0.35 8.38 -9.24
CA LYS A 76 1.14 9.08 -10.28
C LYS A 76 1.88 10.28 -9.72
N GLN A 77 1.24 11.08 -8.86
CA GLN A 77 1.88 12.22 -8.19
C GLN A 77 3.03 11.73 -7.31
N MET A 78 2.77 10.76 -6.44
CA MET A 78 3.77 10.22 -5.52
C MET A 78 4.94 9.59 -6.25
N LYS A 79 4.73 8.89 -7.37
CA LYS A 79 5.83 8.35 -8.19
C LYS A 79 6.82 9.43 -8.63
N LYS A 80 6.34 10.64 -8.95
CA LYS A 80 7.17 11.80 -9.34
C LYS A 80 7.87 12.51 -8.18
N TRP A 81 7.49 12.24 -6.93
CA TRP A 81 8.10 12.90 -5.77
C TRP A 81 9.56 12.50 -5.57
N ARG A 82 10.31 13.45 -4.99
CA ARG A 82 11.65 13.20 -4.48
C ARG A 82 11.60 12.06 -3.46
N ARG A 83 12.63 11.21 -3.48
CA ARG A 83 12.74 10.08 -2.54
C ARG A 83 12.65 10.52 -1.08
N ALA A 84 13.30 11.63 -0.72
CA ALA A 84 13.27 12.18 0.62
C ALA A 84 11.83 12.44 1.11
N TRP A 85 10.94 12.94 0.26
CA TRP A 85 9.55 13.22 0.65
C TRP A 85 8.76 11.94 0.91
N LYS A 86 9.02 10.88 0.15
CA LYS A 86 8.42 9.55 0.38
C LYS A 86 8.88 8.97 1.72
N ILE A 87 10.17 9.12 2.04
CA ILE A 87 10.73 8.68 3.33
C ILE A 87 10.11 9.49 4.48
N SER A 88 10.09 10.81 4.39
CA SER A 88 9.46 11.66 5.40
C SER A 88 7.99 11.33 5.60
N LEU A 89 7.25 10.97 4.55
CA LEU A 89 5.86 10.54 4.67
C LEU A 89 5.71 9.24 5.46
N ILE A 90 6.58 8.26 5.22
CA ILE A 90 6.60 7.00 5.97
C ILE A 90 6.96 7.27 7.43
N GLU A 91 8.04 8.00 7.69
CA GLU A 91 8.58 8.20 9.03
C GLU A 91 7.67 9.07 9.93
N GLN A 92 6.81 9.91 9.35
CA GLN A 92 5.80 10.69 10.08
C GLN A 92 4.76 9.80 10.77
N THR A 93 4.41 8.65 10.19
CA THR A 93 3.36 7.75 10.73
C THR A 93 3.89 6.39 11.17
N ASN A 94 5.07 6.01 10.68
CA ASN A 94 5.69 4.72 10.89
C ASN A 94 7.23 4.87 11.03
N PRO A 95 7.73 5.54 12.09
CA PRO A 95 9.15 5.83 12.28
C PRO A 95 10.01 4.56 12.43
N CYS A 96 9.42 3.46 12.90
CA CYS A 96 10.09 2.17 13.03
C CYS A 96 10.04 1.32 11.75
N TRP A 97 9.38 1.80 10.69
CA TRP A 97 9.21 1.06 9.43
C TRP A 97 8.55 -0.31 9.64
N ASP A 98 7.64 -0.41 10.60
CA ASP A 98 6.93 -1.63 10.93
C ASP A 98 6.10 -2.12 9.74
N ASP A 99 5.93 -3.44 9.64
CA ASP A 99 5.01 -4.02 8.66
C ASP A 99 3.56 -3.79 9.09
N LEU A 100 2.91 -2.85 8.42
CA LEU A 100 1.52 -2.47 8.65
C LEU A 100 0.51 -3.53 8.20
N TYR A 101 0.95 -4.63 7.58
CA TYR A 101 0.07 -5.70 7.14
C TYR A 101 -0.82 -6.24 8.27
N ALA A 102 -0.28 -6.42 9.48
CA ALA A 102 -1.07 -6.90 10.61
C ALA A 102 -2.13 -5.88 11.07
N ALA A 103 -1.88 -4.58 10.88
CA ALA A 103 -2.81 -3.52 11.27
C ALA A 103 -4.04 -3.45 10.36
N ILE A 104 -3.90 -3.80 9.07
CA ILE A 104 -4.99 -3.74 8.08
C ILE A 104 -5.87 -5.01 8.06
N LEU A 105 -5.48 -6.08 8.75
CA LEU A 105 -6.27 -7.32 8.85
C LEU A 105 -7.32 -7.30 9.96
N ARG A 106 -7.40 -6.23 10.74
CA ARG A 106 -8.29 -6.08 11.90
C ARG A 106 -9.64 -5.47 11.54
#